data_AF-A0A162C673-F1
#
_entry.id   AF-A0A162C673-F1
#
_cell.length_a   1.000
_cell.length_b   1.000
_cell.length_c   1.000
_cell.angle_alpha   90.00
_cell.angle_beta   90.00
_cell.angle_gamma   90.00
#
_symmetry.space_group_name_H-M   'P 1'
#
loop_
_entity.id
_entity.type
_entity.pdbx_description
1 polymer ?
#
loop_
_entity_poly.entity_id
_entity_poly.type
_entity_poly.pdbx_seq_one_letter_code
_entity_poly.pdbx_strand_id
1 'polypeptide(L)'
;LHPDHGHPRHPWVQRHADYSNPDQELGSAQRRREALACYFALVNFIDEQLGLVLNALKDAGLEGSTRVIFSSDHGDNQGVRGMWNKSTLYREATHVPMVVAGPGVPENHLCHTHVNLIDVAPTVLANA
;
A
#
# COMPACT_ATOMS: atom_id res chain seq x y z
N LEU A 1 -10.25 5.92 16.85
CA LEU A 1 -8.93 6.14 17.50
C LEU A 1 -8.27 7.46 17.08
N HIS A 2 -9.06 8.53 16.89
CA HIS A 2 -8.52 9.86 16.62
C HIS A 2 -8.46 10.66 17.93
N PRO A 3 -7.39 11.44 18.20
CA PRO A 3 -7.30 12.30 19.38
C PRO A 3 -8.48 13.24 19.57
N ASP A 4 -8.96 13.85 18.48
CA ASP A 4 -10.14 14.75 18.47
C ASP A 4 -11.44 14.08 18.97
N HIS A 5 -11.49 12.76 19.04
CA HIS A 5 -12.62 12.00 19.60
C HIS A 5 -12.33 11.48 21.01
N GLY A 6 -11.33 12.04 21.70
CA GLY A 6 -10.96 11.67 23.07
C GLY A 6 -10.12 10.39 23.17
N HIS A 7 -9.62 9.84 22.06
CA HIS A 7 -8.76 8.67 22.11
C HIS A 7 -7.30 9.06 22.34
N PRO A 8 -6.67 8.65 23.46
CA PRO A 8 -5.25 8.92 23.67
C PRO A 8 -4.40 8.14 22.66
N ARG A 9 -3.39 8.80 22.09
CA ARG A 9 -2.35 8.11 21.30
C ARG A 9 -1.45 7.34 22.24
N HIS A 10 -0.99 6.17 21.80
CA HIS A 10 0.12 5.48 22.46
C HIS A 10 1.35 6.44 22.53
N PRO A 11 2.13 6.47 23.62
CA PRO A 11 3.23 7.43 23.79
C PRO A 11 4.24 7.46 22.64
N TRP A 12 4.53 6.30 22.05
CA TRP A 12 5.40 6.21 20.87
C TRP A 12 4.78 6.90 19.64
N VAL A 13 3.47 6.74 19.41
CA VAL A 13 2.77 7.38 18.28
C VAL A 13 2.71 8.89 18.49
N GLN A 14 2.49 9.34 19.73
CA GLN A 14 2.54 10.78 20.05
C GLN A 14 3.91 11.37 19.74
N ARG A 15 5.00 10.74 20.22
CA ARG A 15 6.36 11.18 19.92
C ARG A 15 6.65 11.23 18.41
N HIS A 16 6.17 10.23 17.67
CA HIS A 16 6.33 10.22 16.21
C HIS A 16 5.57 11.37 15.53
N ALA A 17 4.35 11.65 16.00
CA ALA A 17 3.57 12.79 15.52
C ALA A 17 4.25 14.13 15.84
N ASP A 18 4.80 14.29 17.04
CA ASP A 18 5.50 15.51 17.46
C ASP A 18 6.77 15.76 16.65
N TYR A 19 7.44 14.71 16.17
CA TYR A 19 8.67 14.81 15.38
C TYR A 19 8.44 15.25 13.93
N SER A 20 7.47 14.65 13.22
CA SER A 20 7.26 14.90 11.78
C SER A 20 6.09 15.85 11.48
N ASN A 21 5.09 15.87 12.36
CA ASN A 21 3.83 16.60 12.33
C ASN A 21 3.20 17.02 10.96
N PRO A 22 3.09 16.13 9.97
CA PRO A 22 2.61 16.48 8.62
C PRO A 22 1.15 16.95 8.63
N ASP A 23 0.34 16.47 9.57
CA ASP A 23 -1.06 16.88 9.66
C ASP A 23 -1.21 18.36 10.03
N GLN A 24 -0.34 18.86 10.92
CA GLN A 24 -0.29 20.28 11.28
C GLN A 24 0.20 21.12 10.10
N GLU A 25 1.20 20.66 9.34
CA GLU A 25 1.73 21.35 8.17
C GLU A 25 0.67 21.52 7.06
N LEU A 26 -0.17 20.50 6.86
CA LEU A 26 -1.34 20.59 5.97
C LEU A 26 -2.34 21.64 6.48
N GLY A 27 -2.60 21.66 7.78
CA GLY A 27 -3.23 22.79 8.49
C GLY A 27 -4.71 23.06 8.22
N SER A 28 -5.28 22.59 7.10
CA SER A 28 -6.70 22.78 6.76
C SER A 28 -7.35 21.51 6.22
N ALA A 29 -8.67 21.39 6.37
CA ALA A 29 -9.42 20.26 5.81
C ALA A 29 -9.33 20.22 4.28
N GLN A 30 -9.24 21.40 3.64
CA GLN A 30 -9.08 21.50 2.19
C GLN A 30 -7.73 20.93 1.72
N ARG A 31 -6.62 21.32 2.37
CA ARG A 31 -5.29 20.80 2.02
C ARG A 31 -5.16 19.30 2.27
N ARG A 32 -5.80 18.78 3.33
CA ARG A 32 -5.87 17.32 3.58
C ARG A 32 -6.63 16.59 2.46
N ARG A 33 -7.75 17.13 1.98
CA ARG A 33 -8.47 16.56 0.82
C ARG A 33 -7.64 16.63 -0.46
N GLU A 34 -6.93 17.72 -0.69
CA GLU A 34 -6.03 17.87 -1.84
C GLU A 34 -4.88 16.85 -1.78
N ALA A 35 -4.28 16.63 -0.61
CA ALA A 35 -3.25 15.62 -0.43
C ALA A 35 -3.76 14.21 -0.77
N LEU A 36 -4.98 13.85 -0.33
CA LEU A 36 -5.61 12.58 -0.70
C LEU A 36 -5.92 12.49 -2.21
N ALA A 37 -6.40 13.57 -2.82
CA ALA A 37 -6.65 13.63 -4.26
C ALA A 37 -5.35 13.41 -5.05
N CYS A 38 -4.25 14.06 -4.64
CA CYS A 38 -2.93 13.84 -5.22
C CYS A 38 -2.44 12.40 -5.03
N TYR A 39 -2.65 11.80 -3.84
CA TYR A 39 -2.32 10.39 -3.60
C TYR A 39 -3.06 9.47 -4.57
N PHE A 40 -4.37 9.65 -4.77
CA PHE A 40 -5.13 8.85 -5.72
C PHE A 40 -4.76 9.11 -7.18
N ALA A 41 -4.36 10.33 -7.53
CA ALA A 41 -3.80 10.62 -8.85
C ALA A 41 -2.49 9.87 -9.09
N LEU A 42 -1.63 9.73 -8.07
CA LEU A 42 -0.41 8.92 -8.15
C LEU A 42 -0.71 7.42 -8.24
N VAL A 43 -1.75 6.93 -7.56
CA VAL A 43 -2.22 5.55 -7.72
C VAL A 43 -2.66 5.28 -9.17
N ASN A 44 -3.46 6.18 -9.76
CA ASN A 44 -3.86 6.08 -11.16
C ASN A 44 -2.64 6.09 -12.10
N PHE A 45 -1.67 6.95 -11.83
CA PHE A 45 -0.43 6.98 -12.60
C PHE A 45 0.34 5.66 -12.54
N ILE A 46 0.47 5.04 -11.36
CA ILE A 46 1.11 3.73 -11.21
C ILE A 46 0.35 2.62 -11.93
N ASP A 47 -0.99 2.66 -11.94
CA ASP A 47 -1.81 1.72 -12.71
C ASP A 47 -1.50 1.80 -14.21
N GLU A 48 -1.41 3.01 -14.76
CA GLU A 48 -0.98 3.22 -16.16
C GLU A 48 0.43 2.67 -16.42
N GLN A 49 1.38 2.88 -15.49
CA GLN A 49 2.75 2.37 -15.63
C GLN A 49 2.80 0.83 -15.56
N LEU A 50 2.00 0.21 -14.69
CA LEU A 50 1.86 -1.24 -14.62
C LEU A 50 1.34 -1.80 -15.95
N GLY A 51 0.36 -1.13 -16.56
CA GLY A 51 -0.15 -1.48 -17.89
C GLY A 51 0.95 -1.53 -18.95
N LEU A 52 1.92 -0.61 -18.93
CA LEU A 52 3.06 -0.65 -19.86
C LEU A 52 3.91 -1.90 -19.69
N VAL A 53 4.20 -2.31 -18.46
CA VAL A 53 5.00 -3.51 -18.16
C VAL A 53 4.26 -4.77 -18.60
N LEU A 54 2.97 -4.88 -18.27
CA LEU A 54 2.15 -6.03 -18.63
C LEU A 54 1.98 -6.14 -20.15
N ASN A 55 1.76 -5.03 -20.85
CA ASN A 55 1.71 -5.01 -22.31
C ASN A 55 3.05 -5.44 -22.93
N ALA A 56 4.19 -5.01 -22.37
CA ALA A 56 5.50 -5.45 -22.85
C ALA A 56 5.70 -6.97 -22.69
N LEU A 57 5.24 -7.57 -21.58
CA LEU A 57 5.26 -9.03 -21.40
C LEU A 57 4.42 -9.75 -22.45
N LYS A 58 3.24 -9.20 -22.76
CA LYS A 58 2.33 -9.73 -23.78
C LYS A 58 2.92 -9.63 -25.19
N ASP A 59 3.43 -8.47 -25.56
CA ASP A 59 4.03 -8.22 -26.88
C ASP A 59 5.28 -9.07 -27.12
N ALA A 60 6.01 -9.40 -26.06
CA ALA A 60 7.14 -10.33 -26.09
C ALA A 60 6.73 -11.81 -26.13
N GLY A 61 5.44 -12.14 -26.04
CA GLY A 61 4.95 -13.52 -25.98
C GLY A 61 5.26 -14.26 -24.67
N LEU A 62 5.54 -13.52 -23.59
CA LEU A 62 5.96 -14.05 -22.29
C LEU A 62 4.81 -14.15 -21.27
N GLU A 63 3.62 -13.62 -21.58
CA GLU A 63 2.46 -13.60 -20.68
C GLU A 63 2.10 -15.00 -20.17
N GLY A 64 2.10 -16.02 -21.04
CA GLY A 64 1.72 -17.39 -20.70
C GLY A 64 2.76 -18.18 -19.89
N SER A 65 3.96 -17.63 -19.67
CA SER A 65 5.04 -18.27 -18.92
C SER A 65 5.57 -17.41 -17.77
N THR A 66 5.01 -16.21 -17.57
CA THR A 66 5.44 -15.28 -16.54
C THR A 66 4.45 -15.25 -15.39
N ARG A 67 4.94 -15.45 -14.17
CA ARG A 67 4.17 -15.16 -12.96
C ARG A 67 4.42 -13.72 -12.52
N VAL A 68 3.35 -12.99 -12.25
CA VAL A 68 3.39 -11.60 -11.79
C VAL A 68 2.97 -11.56 -10.32
N ILE A 69 3.77 -10.90 -9.49
CA ILE A 69 3.44 -10.58 -8.10
C ILE A 69 3.44 -9.06 -7.96
N PHE A 70 2.33 -8.49 -7.52
CA PHE A 70 2.18 -7.05 -7.26
C PHE A 70 1.94 -6.81 -5.77
N SER A 71 2.73 -5.92 -5.19
CA SER A 71 2.70 -5.58 -3.76
C SER A 71 3.27 -4.17 -3.53
N SER A 72 3.20 -3.71 -2.28
CA SER A 72 3.90 -2.51 -1.78
C SER A 72 4.75 -2.87 -0.56
N ASP A 73 5.76 -2.07 -0.24
CA ASP A 73 6.64 -2.26 0.92
C ASP A 73 5.98 -1.82 2.24
N HIS A 74 5.10 -0.82 2.18
CA HIS A 74 4.27 -0.37 3.29
C HIS A 74 3.02 0.38 2.81
N GLY A 75 2.06 0.60 3.71
CA GLY A 75 0.90 1.45 3.46
C GLY A 75 1.13 2.91 3.84
N ASP A 76 0.06 3.71 3.87
CA ASP A 76 0.09 5.11 4.30
C ASP A 76 -1.09 5.41 5.23
N ASN A 77 -0.85 6.11 6.33
CA ASN A 77 -1.86 6.48 7.31
C ASN A 77 -2.94 7.44 6.76
N GLN A 78 -2.66 8.19 5.69
CA GLN A 78 -3.65 9.01 4.94
C GLN A 78 -4.57 9.90 5.79
N GLY A 79 -4.07 10.42 6.92
CA GLY A 79 -4.80 11.35 7.78
C GLY A 79 -5.84 10.72 8.72
N VAL A 80 -6.13 9.41 8.66
CA VAL A 80 -7.26 8.76 9.38
C VAL A 80 -7.24 8.99 10.90
N ARG A 81 -6.04 9.17 11.50
CA ARG A 81 -5.84 9.42 12.95
C ARG A 81 -5.07 10.73 13.20
N GLY A 82 -5.13 11.68 12.26
CA GLY A 82 -4.25 12.85 12.24
C GLY A 82 -2.79 12.44 12.08
N MET A 83 -2.57 11.33 11.36
CA MET A 83 -1.28 10.72 11.06
C MET A 83 -1.18 10.57 9.55
N TRP A 84 -0.03 10.87 8.98
CA TRP A 84 0.27 10.69 7.55
C TRP A 84 1.54 9.88 7.40
N ASN A 85 1.83 9.41 6.18
CA ASN A 85 2.99 8.57 5.87
C ASN A 85 2.92 7.22 6.60
N LYS A 86 4.09 6.62 6.84
CA LYS A 86 4.26 5.29 7.44
C LYS A 86 4.91 5.33 8.83
N SER A 87 5.46 4.20 9.28
CA SER A 87 6.19 3.97 10.55
C SER A 87 5.30 3.65 11.74
N THR A 88 3.99 3.61 11.60
CA THR A 88 3.08 3.14 12.66
C THR A 88 2.75 1.67 12.44
N LEU A 89 2.26 0.98 13.49
CA LEU A 89 1.70 -0.37 13.38
C LEU A 89 0.18 -0.35 13.15
N TYR A 90 -0.36 0.76 12.67
CA TYR A 90 -1.76 0.83 12.29
C TYR A 90 -1.96 0.17 10.93
N ARG A 91 -3.15 -0.40 10.73
CA ARG A 91 -3.50 -1.15 9.53
C ARG A 91 -3.24 -0.36 8.25
N GLU A 92 -3.49 0.94 8.25
CA GLU A 92 -3.28 1.82 7.11
C GLU A 92 -1.81 1.89 6.69
N ALA A 93 -0.87 1.80 7.63
CA ALA A 93 0.57 1.83 7.36
C ALA A 93 1.18 0.44 7.09
N THR A 94 0.51 -0.65 7.50
CA THR A 94 1.07 -2.01 7.42
C THR A 94 0.33 -2.95 6.47
N HIS A 95 -0.91 -2.64 6.08
CA HIS A 95 -1.71 -3.47 5.19
C HIS A 95 -1.50 -3.02 3.74
N VAL A 96 -0.76 -3.84 3.00
CA VAL A 96 -0.39 -3.62 1.60
C VAL A 96 -1.13 -4.59 0.67
N PRO A 97 -1.29 -4.26 -0.63
CA PRO A 97 -1.81 -5.22 -1.61
C PRO A 97 -0.85 -6.43 -1.73
N MET A 98 -1.42 -7.59 -2.02
CA MET A 98 -0.68 -8.79 -2.42
C MET A 98 -1.50 -9.51 -3.49
N VAL A 99 -1.14 -9.31 -4.75
CA VAL A 99 -1.83 -9.89 -5.91
C VAL A 99 -0.85 -10.77 -6.67
N VAL A 100 -1.29 -11.96 -7.04
CA VAL A 100 -0.49 -12.92 -7.82
C VAL A 100 -1.31 -13.35 -9.04
N ALA A 101 -0.68 -13.37 -10.22
CA ALA A 101 -1.29 -13.78 -11.48
C ALA A 101 -0.30 -14.58 -12.34
N GLY A 102 -0.81 -15.36 -13.29
CA GLY A 102 0.00 -16.14 -14.23
C GLY A 102 -0.11 -17.65 -14.03
N PRO A 103 0.82 -18.44 -14.61
CA PRO A 103 0.69 -19.90 -14.71
C PRO A 103 0.50 -20.59 -13.36
N GLY A 104 -0.51 -21.45 -13.25
CA GLY A 104 -0.81 -22.24 -12.05
C GLY A 104 -1.43 -21.47 -10.89
N VAL A 105 -1.74 -20.18 -11.05
CA VAL A 105 -2.42 -19.36 -10.05
C VAL A 105 -3.92 -19.37 -10.32
N PRO A 106 -4.78 -19.71 -9.33
CA PRO A 106 -6.22 -19.67 -9.52
C PRO A 106 -6.73 -18.26 -9.85
N GLU A 107 -7.54 -18.14 -10.90
CA GLU A 107 -8.21 -16.89 -11.25
C GLU A 107 -9.40 -16.62 -10.32
N ASN A 108 -9.73 -15.33 -10.13
CA ASN A 108 -10.88 -14.88 -9.33
C ASN A 108 -10.93 -15.47 -7.90
N HIS A 109 -9.75 -15.72 -7.31
CA HIS A 109 -9.64 -16.30 -5.98
C HIS A 109 -9.21 -15.25 -4.95
N LEU A 110 -9.95 -15.18 -3.83
CA LEU A 110 -9.61 -14.36 -2.68
C LEU A 110 -9.09 -15.25 -1.54
N CYS A 111 -7.82 -15.05 -1.17
CA CYS A 111 -7.22 -15.71 -0.01
C CYS A 111 -7.49 -14.88 1.26
N HIS A 112 -8.11 -15.49 2.27
CA HIS A 112 -8.36 -14.85 3.57
C HIS A 112 -7.26 -15.09 4.59
N THR A 113 -6.31 -15.98 4.29
CA THR A 113 -5.16 -16.25 5.16
C THR A 113 -4.24 -15.04 5.18
N HIS A 114 -3.85 -14.60 6.38
CA HIS A 114 -2.87 -13.52 6.53
C HIS A 114 -1.50 -13.97 6.02
N VAL A 115 -0.85 -13.10 5.27
CA VAL A 115 0.50 -13.28 4.72
C VAL A 115 1.37 -12.06 5.02
N ASN A 116 2.67 -12.19 4.83
CA ASN A 116 3.66 -11.15 5.06
C ASN A 116 4.57 -10.98 3.83
N LEU A 117 5.17 -9.81 3.66
CA LEU A 117 6.14 -9.54 2.60
C LEU A 117 7.34 -10.49 2.64
N ILE A 118 7.72 -11.02 3.81
CA ILE A 118 8.78 -12.03 3.93
C ILE A 118 8.44 -13.34 3.21
N ASP A 119 7.15 -13.61 2.97
CA ASP A 119 6.70 -14.81 2.28
C ASP A 119 6.91 -14.73 0.76
N VAL A 120 7.17 -13.54 0.20
CA VAL A 120 7.36 -13.35 -1.24
C VAL A 120 8.57 -14.13 -1.75
N ALA A 121 9.71 -14.04 -1.07
CA ALA A 121 10.94 -14.73 -1.49
C ALA A 121 10.77 -16.27 -1.57
N PRO A 122 10.29 -16.98 -0.52
CA PRO A 122 10.05 -18.42 -0.63
C PRO A 122 8.93 -18.75 -1.62
N THR A 123 7.92 -17.88 -1.79
CA THR A 123 6.87 -18.08 -2.80
C THR A 123 7.43 -18.07 -4.22
N VAL A 124 8.34 -17.15 -4.53
CA VAL A 124 9.03 -17.10 -5.83
C VAL A 124 9.85 -18.38 -6.04
N LEU A 125 10.71 -18.73 -5.08
CA LEU A 125 11.62 -19.88 -5.24
C LEU A 125 10.90 -21.22 -5.37
N ALA A 126 9.79 -21.42 -4.65
CA ALA A 126 9.01 -22.66 -4.71
C ALA A 126 8.23 -22.81 -6.03
N ASN A 127 8.17 -21.76 -6.85
CA ASN A 127 7.37 -21.71 -8.07
C ASN A 127 8.12 -21.09 -9.27
N ALA A 128 9.45 -21.07 -9.20
CA ALA A 128 10.33 -20.61 -10.26
C ALA A 128 10.54 -21.69 -11.33
#